data_AF-A0A954A8R8-F1
#
_entry.id   AF-A0A954A8R8-F1
#
_cell.length_a   1.000
_cell.length_b   1.000
_cell.length_c   1.000
_cell.angle_alpha   90.00
_cell.angle_beta   90.00
_cell.angle_gamma   90.00
#
_symmetry.space_group_name_H-M   'P 1'
#
loop_
_entity.id
_entity.type
_entity.pdbx_description
1 polymer ?
#
loop_
_entity_poly.entity_id
_entity_poly.type
_entity_poly.pdbx_seq_one_letter_code
_entity_poly.pdbx_strand_id
1 'polypeptide(L)'
;MAALLLELFSEEIPARMQTRAATDLKRATEAMLGEANLSFDKVEVEVTPRRLALTAEGLPLSQPDSTTERKGPKVGAPDAAAQGFLK
;
A
#
# COMPACT_ATOMS: atom_id res chain seq x y z
N MET A 1 14.97 11.71 2.46
CA MET A 1 13.84 10.86 2.90
C MET A 1 12.77 11.76 3.49
N ALA A 2 11.51 11.31 3.45
CA ALA A 2 10.36 12.05 3.97
C ALA A 2 9.62 11.22 5.03
N ALA A 3 8.79 11.93 5.81
CA ALA A 3 7.84 11.31 6.73
C ALA A 3 6.41 11.46 6.17
N LEU A 4 5.64 10.37 6.18
CA LEU A 4 4.23 10.36 5.86
C LEU A 4 3.42 10.26 7.15
N LEU A 5 2.48 11.19 7.33
CA LEU A 5 1.46 11.11 8.37
C LEU A 5 0.10 10.82 7.70
N LEU A 6 -0.54 9.75 8.13
CA LEU A 6 -1.91 9.39 7.77
C LEU A 6 -2.77 9.41 9.04
N GLU A 7 -3.86 10.18 9.01
CA GLU A 7 -4.82 10.20 10.10
C GLU A 7 -6.21 9.84 9.60
N LEU A 8 -6.83 8.86 10.24
CA LEU A 8 -8.20 8.42 9.98
C LEU A 8 -9.06 8.79 11.19
N PHE A 9 -10.14 9.53 10.95
CA PHE A 9 -11.13 9.87 11.95
C PHE A 9 -12.33 8.90 11.89
N SER A 10 -12.88 8.56 13.05
CA SER A 10 -14.10 7.76 13.19
C SER A 10 -15.01 8.36 14.27
N GLU A 11 -16.31 8.12 14.16
CA GLU A 11 -17.27 8.47 15.22
C GLU A 11 -16.94 7.71 16.53
N GLU A 12 -16.62 6.43 16.42
CA GLU A 12 -16.18 5.57 17.51
C GLU A 12 -15.28 4.43 17.00
N ILE A 13 -14.28 4.08 17.79
CA ILE A 13 -13.49 2.84 17.70
C ILE A 13 -13.68 2.12 19.03
N PRO A 14 -14.51 1.07 19.09
CA PRO A 14 -14.78 0.35 20.33
C PRO A 14 -13.49 -0.14 20.99
N ALA A 15 -13.41 -0.04 22.32
CA ALA A 15 -12.17 -0.36 23.08
C ALA A 15 -11.56 -1.72 22.71
N ARG A 16 -12.41 -2.75 22.54
CA ARG A 16 -11.98 -4.11 22.16
C ARG A 16 -11.33 -4.20 20.76
N MET A 17 -11.56 -3.20 19.90
CA MET A 17 -11.05 -3.16 18.53
C MET A 17 -9.80 -2.28 18.39
N GLN A 18 -9.51 -1.38 19.32
CA GLN A 18 -8.47 -0.36 19.15
C GLN A 18 -7.08 -0.97 18.90
N THR A 19 -6.63 -1.90 19.75
CA THR A 19 -5.32 -2.56 19.57
C THR A 19 -5.22 -3.32 18.25
N ARG A 20 -6.30 -4.01 17.87
CA ARG A 20 -6.35 -4.75 16.61
C ARG A 20 -6.34 -3.80 15.41
N ALA A 21 -7.09 -2.71 15.46
CA ALA A 21 -7.16 -1.74 14.38
C ALA A 21 -5.79 -1.08 14.13
N ALA A 22 -5.05 -0.74 15.20
CA ALA A 22 -3.69 -0.22 15.07
C ALA A 22 -2.73 -1.24 14.42
N THR A 23 -2.80 -2.50 14.90
CA THR A 23 -1.98 -3.60 14.36
C THR A 23 -2.30 -3.90 12.89
N ASP A 24 -3.59 -3.97 12.54
CA ASP A 24 -4.04 -4.27 11.19
C ASP A 24 -3.66 -3.14 10.22
N LEU A 25 -3.79 -1.87 10.64
CA LEU A 25 -3.37 -0.71 9.84
C LEU A 25 -1.85 -0.69 9.60
N LYS A 26 -1.06 -0.97 10.65
CA LYS A 26 0.40 -1.09 10.53
C LYS A 26 0.77 -2.15 9.51
N ARG A 27 0.24 -3.37 9.68
CA ARG A 27 0.53 -4.52 8.81
C ARG A 27 0.13 -4.24 7.35
N ALA A 28 -1.06 -3.68 7.14
CA ALA A 28 -1.54 -3.34 5.80
C ALA A 28 -0.61 -2.32 5.13
N THR A 29 -0.18 -1.30 5.86
CA THR A 29 0.69 -0.25 5.33
C THR A 29 2.08 -0.79 5.00
N GLU A 30 2.70 -1.58 5.89
CA GLU A 30 4.00 -2.22 5.62
C GLU A 30 3.93 -3.13 4.39
N ALA A 31 2.84 -3.91 4.24
CA ALA A 31 2.63 -4.75 3.07
C ALA A 31 2.49 -3.92 1.78
N MET A 32 1.68 -2.86 1.79
CA MET A 32 1.50 -1.97 0.64
C MET A 32 2.80 -1.26 0.23
N LEU A 33 3.60 -0.79 1.21
CA LEU A 33 4.91 -0.20 0.93
C LEU A 33 5.86 -1.23 0.30
N GLY A 34 5.85 -2.47 0.78
CA GLY A 34 6.62 -3.57 0.21
C GLY A 34 6.21 -3.89 -1.23
N GLU A 35 4.90 -3.99 -1.51
CA GLU A 35 4.37 -4.21 -2.87
C GLU A 35 4.74 -3.07 -3.83
N ALA A 36 4.79 -1.85 -3.33
CA ALA A 36 5.22 -0.67 -4.09
C ALA A 36 6.75 -0.57 -4.24
N ASN A 37 7.53 -1.48 -3.67
CA ASN A 37 9.00 -1.43 -3.60
C ASN A 37 9.52 -0.11 -2.96
N LEU A 38 8.80 0.38 -1.94
CA LEU A 38 9.18 1.56 -1.17
C LEU A 38 9.84 1.14 0.14
N SER A 39 11.12 1.45 0.31
CA SER A 39 11.82 1.30 1.58
C SER A 39 11.32 2.31 2.61
N PHE A 40 11.29 1.91 3.88
CA PHE A 40 10.99 2.79 5.02
C PHE A 40 11.86 2.38 6.22
N ASP A 41 12.09 3.33 7.13
CA ASP A 41 12.87 3.07 8.35
C ASP A 41 11.98 2.51 9.45
N LYS A 42 10.78 3.08 9.58
CA LYS A 42 9.85 2.76 10.67
C LYS A 42 8.41 3.06 10.29
N VAL A 43 7.49 2.21 10.73
CA VAL A 43 6.05 2.48 10.73
C VAL A 43 5.51 2.35 12.16
N GLU A 44 4.86 3.41 12.64
CA GLU A 44 4.19 3.46 13.94
C GLU A 44 2.72 3.81 13.78
N VAL A 45 1.90 3.22 14.64
CA VAL A 45 0.46 3.47 14.64
C VAL A 45 -0.01 3.69 16.07
N GLU A 46 -0.76 4.76 16.25
CA GLU A 46 -1.39 5.15 17.48
C GLU A 46 -2.91 5.12 17.32
N VAL A 47 -3.61 4.77 18.39
CA VAL A 47 -5.06 4.66 18.39
C VAL A 47 -5.66 5.40 19.58
N THR A 48 -6.74 6.11 19.32
CA THR A 48 -7.64 6.68 20.32
C THR A 48 -9.06 6.21 20.01
N PRO A 49 -10.06 6.46 20.88
CA PRO A 49 -11.44 6.07 20.60
C PRO A 49 -12.06 6.67 19.34
N ARG A 50 -11.42 7.66 18.69
CA ARG A 50 -11.96 8.31 17.47
C ARG A 50 -10.92 8.53 16.37
N ARG A 51 -9.68 8.07 16.57
CA ARG A 51 -8.58 8.31 15.63
C ARG A 51 -7.66 7.10 15.53
N LEU A 52 -7.23 6.80 14.31
CA LEU A 52 -6.04 6.00 14.02
C LEU A 52 -5.05 6.91 13.31
N ALA A 53 -3.87 7.07 13.88
CA ALA A 53 -2.80 7.85 13.28
C ALA A 53 -1.64 6.92 12.97
N LEU A 54 -1.10 7.02 11.75
CA LEU A 54 0.06 6.26 11.30
C LEU A 54 1.14 7.24 10.85
N THR A 55 2.36 6.99 11.30
CA THR A 55 3.57 7.69 10.82
C THR A 55 4.50 6.68 10.18
N ALA A 56 4.90 6.93 8.93
CA ALA A 56 5.93 6.19 8.23
C ALA A 56 7.14 7.10 7.97
N GLU A 57 8.29 6.74 8.52
CA GLU A 57 9.55 7.48 8.38
C GLU A 57 10.49 6.82 7.37
N GLY A 58 11.42 7.60 6.82
CA GLY A 58 12.44 7.05 5.93
C GLY A 58 11.97 6.77 4.50
N LEU A 59 10.79 7.26 4.11
CA LEU A 59 10.28 7.01 2.76
C LEU A 59 11.11 7.75 1.70
N PRO A 60 11.33 7.16 0.52
CA PRO A 60 11.96 7.84 -0.60
C PRO A 60 11.04 8.97 -1.11
N LEU A 61 11.63 10.00 -1.73
CA LEU A 61 10.87 11.14 -2.26
C LEU A 61 10.06 10.79 -3.52
N SER A 62 10.42 9.70 -4.18
CA SER A 62 9.74 9.17 -5.35
C SER A 62 9.85 7.64 -5.35
N GLN A 63 8.89 6.98 -5.98
CA GLN A 63 8.96 5.54 -6.22
C GLN A 63 10.09 5.24 -7.22
N PRO A 64 10.82 4.13 -7.06
CA PRO A 64 11.78 3.69 -8.08
C PRO A 64 11.08 3.36 -9.40
N ASP A 65 11.82 3.51 -10.50
CA ASP A 65 11.34 3.09 -11.82
C ASP A 65 11.02 1.59 -11.81
N SER A 66 9.92 1.21 -12.47
CA SER A 66 9.54 -0.19 -12.65
C SER A 66 9.34 -0.51 -14.13
N THR A 67 9.91 -1.62 -14.57
CA THR A 67 9.76 -2.13 -15.93
C THR A 67 8.89 -3.37 -15.87
N THR A 68 7.74 -3.35 -16.55
CA THR A 68 6.85 -4.51 -16.65
C THR A 68 6.93 -5.08 -18.07
N GLU A 69 7.45 -6.29 -18.23
CA GLU A 69 7.45 -7.01 -19.50
C GLU A 69 6.20 -7.87 -19.63
N ARG A 70 5.31 -7.53 -20.57
CA ARG A 70 4.13 -8.35 -20.91
C ARG A 70 4.43 -9.11 -22.20
N LYS A 71 4.52 -10.44 -22.13
CA LYS A 71 4.66 -11.27 -23.33
C LYS A 71 3.33 -11.31 -24.09
N GLY A 72 3.38 -10.88 -25.35
CA GLY A 72 2.25 -10.94 -26.27
C GLY A 72 1.86 -12.37 -26.65
N PRO A 73 0.68 -12.54 -27.26
CA PRO A 73 0.29 -13.82 -27.84
C PRO A 73 1.27 -14.25 -28.94
N LYS A 74 1.42 -15.56 -29.13
CA LYS A 74 2.33 -16.11 -30.16
C LYS A 74 1.94 -15.63 -31.56
N VAL A 75 2.93 -15.58 -32.46
CA VAL A 75 2.69 -15.35 -33.89
C VAL A 75 1.73 -16.43 -34.41
N GLY A 76 0.58 -16.02 -34.96
CA GLY A 76 -0.50 -16.90 -35.43
C GLY A 76 -1.61 -17.19 -34.42
N ALA A 77 -1.62 -16.53 -33.25
CA ALA A 77 -2.73 -16.63 -32.31
C ALA A 77 -4.03 -16.02 -32.89
N PRO A 78 -5.21 -16.49 -32.44
CA PRO A 78 -6.50 -15.93 -32.88
C PRO A 78 -6.59 -14.42 -32.62
N ASP A 79 -7.26 -13.69 -33.52
CA ASP A 79 -7.41 -12.23 -33.42
C ASP A 79 -7.99 -11.76 -32.07
N ALA A 80 -8.87 -12.56 -31.48
CA ALA A 80 -9.41 -12.31 -30.14
C ALA A 80 -8.33 -12.26 -29.04
N ALA A 81 -7.28 -13.08 -29.15
CA ALA A 81 -6.15 -13.07 -28.21
C ALA A 81 -5.25 -11.84 -28.41
N ALA A 82 -5.04 -11.40 -29.65
CA ALA A 82 -4.34 -10.16 -29.95
C ALA A 82 -5.11 -8.93 -29.45
N GLN A 83 -6.41 -8.87 -29.71
CA GLN A 83 -7.30 -7.80 -29.23
C GLN A 83 -7.40 -7.77 -27.70
N GLY A 84 -7.40 -8.94 -27.05
CA GLY A 84 -7.38 -9.03 -25.58
C GLY A 84 -6.06 -8.57 -24.96
N PHE A 85 -4.93 -8.77 -25.64
CA PHE A 85 -3.62 -8.33 -25.17
C PHE A 85 -3.38 -6.82 -25.32
N LEU A 86 -3.99 -6.20 -26.34
CA LEU A 86 -3.86 -4.76 -26.63
C LEU A 86 -4.78 -3.86 -25.77
N LYS A 87 -5.56 -4.44 -24.87
CA LYS A 87 -6.30 -3.72 -23.82
C LYS A 87 -5.47 -3.60 -22.54
#